data_AF-A0A7S1QKR1-F1
#
_entry.id   AF-A0A7S1QKR1-F1
#
_cell.length_a   1.000
_cell.length_b   1.000
_cell.length_c   1.000
_cell.angle_alpha   90.00
_cell.angle_beta   90.00
_cell.angle_gamma   90.00
#
_symmetry.space_group_name_H-M   'P 1'
#
loop_
_entity.id
_entity.type
_entity.pdbx_description
1 polymer ?
#
loop_
_entity_poly.entity_id
_entity_poly.type
_entity_poly.pdbx_seq_one_letter_code
_entity_poly.pdbx_strand_id
1 'polypeptide(L)'
;AHVVHWGDVAPKLPFGSDHPTKLRRRELFDTCDPRGIGLLSQAEVVRYFFRLMPLIGGVSDTRVVLNVCFRAAREAIKPVIHIGSQQLDRNQFRAFLMNIWYYIKLWELFCTVDEAGERIVNLDLFIKVLPAMASWGFGEVDGWLQDPDRIFQRLDRSGCGEVSFDELAEFCLRHGTPKLCEPDDEDERKLAIDLLTRTHPNVA
;
A
#
# COMPACT_ATOMS: atom_id res chain seq x y z
N ALA A 1 16.37 -18.88 -4.09
CA ALA A 1 15.71 -18.15 -5.18
C ALA A 1 14.96 -16.97 -4.57
N HIS A 2 15.01 -15.79 -5.17
CA HIS A 2 14.23 -14.65 -4.67
C HIS A 2 12.74 -14.96 -4.82
N VAL A 3 11.95 -14.69 -3.78
CA VAL A 3 10.49 -14.87 -3.81
C VAL A 3 9.79 -13.80 -4.66
N VAL A 4 10.48 -12.70 -4.97
CA VAL A 4 10.01 -11.59 -5.79
C VAL A 4 10.98 -11.32 -6.95
N HIS A 5 10.44 -11.17 -8.15
CA HIS A 5 11.18 -10.72 -9.34
C HIS A 5 10.89 -9.24 -9.58
N TRP A 6 11.70 -8.36 -8.99
CA TRP A 6 11.45 -6.90 -9.04
C TRP A 6 11.45 -6.30 -10.44
N GLY A 7 12.16 -6.90 -11.41
CA GLY A 7 12.11 -6.48 -12.81
C GLY A 7 10.70 -6.56 -13.42
N ASP A 8 9.87 -7.49 -12.94
CA ASP A 8 8.50 -7.68 -13.42
C ASP A 8 7.48 -6.88 -12.61
N VAL A 9 7.76 -6.66 -11.32
CA VAL A 9 6.88 -5.94 -10.38
C VAL A 9 7.02 -4.42 -10.52
N ALA A 10 8.24 -3.91 -10.49
CA ALA A 10 8.49 -2.48 -10.36
C ALA A 10 7.88 -1.64 -11.50
N PRO A 11 7.95 -2.05 -12.79
CA PRO A 11 7.34 -1.29 -13.88
C PRO A 11 5.81 -1.19 -13.81
N LYS A 12 5.15 -2.01 -12.97
CA LYS A 12 3.68 -2.02 -12.82
C LYS A 12 3.18 -1.05 -11.74
N LEU A 13 4.08 -0.47 -10.94
CA LEU A 13 3.74 0.34 -9.76
C LEU A 13 4.38 1.73 -9.83
N PRO A 14 3.90 2.64 -10.71
CA PRO A 14 4.47 3.98 -10.86
C PRO A 14 3.99 4.94 -9.72
N PHE A 15 4.65 4.93 -8.56
CA PHE A 15 4.30 5.83 -7.43
C PHE A 15 5.34 6.93 -7.12
N GLY A 16 6.46 6.95 -7.83
CA GLY A 16 7.50 7.98 -7.72
C GLY A 16 7.04 9.39 -8.11
N SER A 17 7.87 10.38 -7.74
CA SER A 17 7.60 11.80 -7.93
C SER A 17 8.23 12.40 -9.20
N ASP A 18 9.03 11.64 -9.94
CA ASP A 18 9.59 12.10 -11.21
C ASP A 18 8.51 12.21 -12.30
N HIS A 19 8.69 13.14 -13.24
CA HIS A 19 7.71 13.44 -14.28
C HIS A 19 7.30 12.22 -15.13
N PRO A 20 8.21 11.37 -15.64
CA PRO A 20 7.85 10.13 -16.32
C PRO A 20 6.96 9.21 -15.47
N THR A 21 7.28 9.04 -14.20
CA THR A 21 6.47 8.21 -13.28
C THR A 21 5.09 8.82 -13.03
N LYS A 22 4.99 10.14 -12.87
CA LYS A 22 3.70 10.85 -12.75
C LYS A 22 2.82 10.63 -14.00
N LEU A 23 3.40 10.76 -15.19
CA LEU A 23 2.69 10.49 -16.45
C LEU A 23 2.21 9.03 -16.52
N ARG A 24 3.08 8.08 -16.20
CA ARG A 24 2.72 6.66 -16.25
C ARG A 24 1.61 6.31 -15.26
N ARG A 25 1.63 6.91 -14.07
CA ARG A 25 0.56 6.77 -13.08
C ARG A 25 -0.77 7.31 -13.59
N ARG A 26 -0.75 8.45 -14.28
CA ARG A 26 -1.95 9.04 -14.88
C ARG A 26 -2.56 8.12 -15.94
N GLU A 27 -1.74 7.63 -16.87
CA GLU A 27 -2.18 6.66 -17.89
C GLU A 27 -2.78 5.39 -17.25
N LEU A 28 -2.15 4.90 -16.18
CA LEU A 28 -2.60 3.72 -15.45
C LEU A 28 -3.96 3.95 -14.79
N PHE A 29 -4.15 5.12 -14.16
CA PHE A 29 -5.44 5.51 -13.59
C PHE A 29 -6.51 5.60 -14.67
N ASP A 30 -6.23 6.28 -15.78
CA ASP A 30 -7.18 6.49 -16.87
C ASP A 30 -7.57 5.15 -17.53
N THR A 31 -6.64 4.19 -17.59
CA THR A 31 -6.92 2.81 -18.03
C THR A 31 -7.88 2.09 -17.09
N CYS A 32 -7.79 2.35 -15.79
CA CYS A 32 -8.71 1.81 -14.78
C CYS A 32 -10.07 2.54 -14.75
N ASP A 33 -10.12 3.79 -15.21
CA ASP A 33 -11.31 4.64 -15.28
C ASP A 33 -11.72 4.95 -16.73
N PRO A 34 -12.20 3.96 -17.50
CA PRO A 34 -12.58 4.17 -18.91
C PRO A 34 -13.74 5.16 -19.08
N ARG A 35 -14.49 5.44 -18.01
CA ARG A 35 -15.58 6.43 -18.02
C ARG A 35 -15.08 7.86 -17.78
N GLY A 36 -13.86 8.03 -17.30
CA GLY A 36 -13.27 9.34 -16.98
C GLY A 36 -14.02 10.08 -15.88
N ILE A 37 -14.61 9.37 -14.92
CA ILE A 37 -15.38 9.96 -13.81
C ILE A 37 -14.51 10.36 -12.61
N GLY A 38 -13.22 10.05 -12.65
CA GLY A 38 -12.24 10.37 -11.61
C GLY A 38 -12.28 9.44 -10.39
N LEU A 39 -13.05 8.35 -10.43
CA LEU A 39 -13.25 7.43 -9.31
C LEU A 39 -13.08 5.98 -9.77
N LEU A 40 -12.30 5.21 -9.01
CA LEU A 40 -12.09 3.78 -9.22
C LEU A 40 -12.80 2.99 -8.12
N SER A 41 -13.66 2.03 -8.47
CA SER A 41 -14.20 1.12 -7.46
C SER A 41 -13.17 0.08 -7.02
N GLN A 42 -13.28 -0.40 -5.79
CA GLN A 42 -12.45 -1.49 -5.26
C GLN A 42 -12.44 -2.70 -6.19
N ALA A 43 -13.61 -3.12 -6.68
CA ALA A 43 -13.73 -4.27 -7.56
C ALA A 43 -13.01 -4.08 -8.91
N GLU A 44 -13.09 -2.88 -9.51
CA GLU A 44 -12.43 -2.56 -10.77
C GLU A 44 -10.90 -2.56 -10.61
N VAL A 45 -10.39 -1.84 -9.60
CA VAL A 45 -8.94 -1.71 -9.39
C VAL A 45 -8.31 -3.05 -8.97
N VAL A 46 -8.94 -3.80 -8.06
CA VAL A 46 -8.44 -5.12 -7.64
C VAL A 46 -8.42 -6.09 -8.82
N ARG A 47 -9.47 -6.10 -9.64
CA ARG A 47 -9.54 -6.97 -10.83
C ARG A 47 -8.47 -6.59 -11.86
N TYR A 48 -8.24 -5.30 -12.07
CA TYR A 48 -7.23 -4.83 -13.00
C TYR A 48 -5.83 -5.24 -12.54
N PHE A 49 -5.46 -4.93 -11.29
CA PHE A 49 -4.14 -5.24 -10.74
C PHE A 49 -3.89 -6.74 -10.59
N PHE A 50 -4.91 -7.54 -10.26
CA PHE A 50 -4.79 -8.99 -10.23
C PHE A 50 -4.32 -9.58 -11.56
N ARG A 51 -4.73 -8.97 -12.69
CA ARG A 51 -4.26 -9.38 -14.04
C ARG A 51 -2.94 -8.74 -14.44
N LEU A 52 -2.62 -7.57 -13.90
CA LEU A 52 -1.41 -6.82 -14.24
C LEU A 52 -0.16 -7.39 -13.55
N MET A 53 -0.33 -7.82 -12.30
CA MET A 53 0.76 -8.22 -11.41
C MET A 53 1.25 -9.64 -11.73
N PRO A 54 2.57 -9.90 -11.66
CA PRO A 54 3.10 -11.24 -11.77
C PRO A 54 2.74 -12.08 -10.54
N LEU A 55 2.89 -13.40 -10.66
CA LEU A 55 2.83 -14.29 -9.51
C LEU A 55 4.01 -14.01 -8.57
N ILE A 56 3.74 -13.98 -7.27
CA ILE A 56 4.75 -13.74 -6.23
C ILE A 56 4.88 -15.00 -5.40
N GLY A 57 6.10 -15.48 -5.22
CA GLY A 57 6.38 -16.73 -4.50
C GLY A 57 5.81 -16.67 -3.08
N GLY A 58 4.98 -17.64 -2.73
CA GLY A 58 4.38 -17.76 -1.41
C GLY A 58 3.14 -16.88 -1.15
N VAL A 59 2.80 -15.94 -2.04
CA VAL A 59 1.50 -15.26 -2.00
C VAL A 59 0.46 -16.14 -2.70
N SER A 60 -0.48 -16.72 -1.94
CA SER A 60 -1.49 -17.65 -2.47
C SER A 60 -2.59 -16.96 -3.27
N ASP A 61 -3.02 -15.77 -2.84
CA ASP A 61 -4.00 -14.96 -3.56
C ASP A 61 -3.67 -13.47 -3.51
N THR A 62 -3.16 -12.94 -4.62
CA THR A 62 -2.85 -11.52 -4.79
C THR A 62 -4.08 -10.63 -4.59
N ARG A 63 -5.32 -11.14 -4.75
CA ARG A 63 -6.52 -10.33 -4.47
C ARG A 63 -6.63 -9.96 -2.99
N VAL A 64 -6.19 -10.81 -2.07
CA VAL A 64 -6.19 -10.51 -0.63
C VAL A 64 -5.24 -9.34 -0.37
N VAL A 65 -4.03 -9.41 -0.93
CA VAL A 65 -3.03 -8.34 -0.86
C VAL A 65 -3.57 -7.02 -1.40
N LEU A 66 -4.16 -7.03 -2.59
CA LEU A 66 -4.72 -5.83 -3.22
C LEU A 66 -5.86 -5.23 -2.38
N ASN A 67 -6.70 -6.05 -1.75
CA ASN A 67 -7.74 -5.56 -0.86
C ASN A 67 -7.17 -4.92 0.42
N VAL A 68 -6.12 -5.51 1.01
CA VAL A 68 -5.41 -4.92 2.16
C VAL A 68 -4.82 -3.57 1.77
N CYS A 69 -4.11 -3.50 0.65
CA CYS A 69 -3.48 -2.27 0.16
C CYS A 69 -4.51 -1.17 -0.14
N PHE A 70 -5.66 -1.55 -0.70
CA PHE A 70 -6.78 -0.64 -0.99
C PHE A 70 -7.31 0.00 0.30
N ARG A 71 -7.63 -0.82 1.32
CA ARG A 71 -8.11 -0.32 2.61
C ARG A 71 -7.08 0.56 3.30
N ALA A 72 -5.81 0.12 3.34
CA ALA A 72 -4.74 0.90 3.94
C ALA A 72 -4.56 2.27 3.25
N ALA A 73 -4.71 2.35 1.92
CA ALA A 73 -4.61 3.62 1.19
C ALA A 73 -5.78 4.55 1.52
N ARG A 74 -7.00 4.00 1.61
CA ARG A 74 -8.22 4.72 1.99
C ARG A 74 -8.15 5.31 3.39
N GLU A 75 -7.58 4.57 4.33
CA GLU A 75 -7.44 4.97 5.72
C GLU A 75 -6.30 5.99 5.90
N ALA A 76 -5.20 5.81 5.18
CA ALA A 76 -4.02 6.68 5.28
C ALA A 76 -4.24 8.07 4.67
N ILE A 77 -4.89 8.14 3.50
CA ILE A 77 -5.02 9.37 2.73
C ILE A 77 -6.49 9.73 2.59
N LYS A 78 -6.85 10.98 2.94
CA LYS A 78 -8.23 11.46 2.75
C LYS A 78 -8.52 11.69 1.26
N PRO A 79 -9.72 11.34 0.78
CA PRO A 79 -10.13 11.70 -0.56
C PRO A 79 -10.28 13.23 -0.67
N VAL A 80 -10.18 13.76 -1.90
CA VAL A 80 -10.27 15.20 -2.16
C VAL A 80 -11.68 15.74 -2.05
N ILE A 81 -12.68 14.88 -2.23
CA ILE A 81 -14.10 15.12 -1.96
C ILE A 81 -14.71 13.90 -1.21
N HIS A 82 -15.94 14.01 -0.73
CA HIS A 82 -16.59 12.86 -0.12
C HIS A 82 -16.93 11.80 -1.18
N ILE A 83 -16.42 10.59 -1.03
CA ILE A 83 -16.66 9.48 -1.98
C ILE A 83 -17.03 8.20 -1.22
N GLY A 84 -17.64 7.24 -1.92
CA GLY A 84 -18.03 5.97 -1.32
C GLY A 84 -16.85 5.23 -0.68
N SER A 85 -17.12 4.45 0.38
CA SER A 85 -16.07 3.71 1.11
C SER A 85 -15.30 2.72 0.23
N GLN A 86 -15.92 2.23 -0.85
CA GLN A 86 -15.35 1.30 -1.82
C GLN A 86 -14.84 1.99 -3.09
N GLN A 87 -14.45 3.27 -3.01
CA GLN A 87 -13.91 4.04 -4.12
C GLN A 87 -12.60 4.73 -3.76
N LEU A 88 -11.69 4.82 -4.73
CA LEU A 88 -10.49 5.66 -4.67
C LEU A 88 -10.61 6.80 -5.68
N ASP A 89 -10.11 7.98 -5.30
CA ASP A 89 -9.77 9.04 -6.24
C ASP A 89 -8.30 8.94 -6.67
N ARG A 90 -7.85 9.91 -7.48
CA ARG A 90 -6.45 9.98 -7.93
C ARG A 90 -5.46 10.18 -6.78
N ASN A 91 -5.83 10.95 -5.77
CA ASN A 91 -4.97 11.25 -4.62
C ASN A 91 -4.67 9.96 -3.82
N GLN A 92 -5.69 9.15 -3.60
CA GLN A 92 -5.55 7.87 -2.89
C GLN A 92 -4.97 6.76 -3.78
N PHE A 93 -5.05 6.88 -5.10
CA PHE A 93 -4.50 5.88 -6.02
C PHE A 93 -2.98 5.76 -5.94
N ARG A 94 -2.24 6.88 -5.79
CA ARG A 94 -0.78 6.82 -5.58
C ARG A 94 -0.43 6.04 -4.32
N ALA A 95 -1.13 6.32 -3.21
CA ALA A 95 -0.97 5.59 -1.96
C ALA A 95 -1.29 4.10 -2.12
N PHE A 96 -2.29 3.74 -2.91
CA PHE A 96 -2.59 2.34 -3.24
C PHE A 96 -1.43 1.65 -3.96
N LEU A 97 -0.82 2.26 -4.98
CA LEU A 97 0.35 1.71 -5.67
C LEU A 97 1.54 1.51 -4.73
N MET A 98 1.79 2.52 -3.90
CA MET A 98 2.85 2.50 -2.91
C MET A 98 2.63 1.41 -1.85
N ASN A 99 1.38 1.20 -1.43
CA ASN A 99 1.03 0.13 -0.49
C ASN A 99 1.31 -1.25 -1.07
N ILE A 100 1.00 -1.47 -2.36
CA ILE A 100 1.34 -2.74 -3.03
C ILE A 100 2.86 -2.94 -3.04
N TRP A 101 3.62 -1.89 -3.39
CA TRP A 101 5.08 -1.95 -3.40
C TRP A 101 5.65 -2.35 -2.03
N TYR A 102 5.25 -1.65 -0.98
CA TYR A 102 5.77 -1.92 0.36
C TYR A 102 5.25 -3.20 0.96
N TYR A 103 4.04 -3.65 0.64
CA TYR A 103 3.58 -4.99 1.00
C TYR A 103 4.52 -6.06 0.43
N ILE A 104 4.84 -5.96 -0.88
CA ILE A 104 5.72 -6.93 -1.56
C ILE A 104 7.14 -6.86 -0.99
N LYS A 105 7.62 -5.66 -0.65
CA LYS A 105 8.93 -5.47 -0.03
C LYS A 105 9.00 -6.05 1.39
N LEU A 106 7.93 -5.87 2.17
CA LEU A 106 7.78 -6.51 3.48
C LEU A 106 7.72 -8.02 3.34
N TRP A 107 7.04 -8.55 2.31
CA TRP A 107 6.97 -9.99 2.06
C TRP A 107 8.33 -10.58 1.72
N GLU A 108 9.08 -9.93 0.82
CA GLU A 108 10.44 -10.36 0.49
C GLU A 108 11.33 -10.37 1.74
N LEU A 109 11.29 -9.29 2.54
CA LEU A 109 12.05 -9.21 3.78
C LEU A 109 11.61 -10.31 4.77
N PHE A 110 10.30 -10.50 4.95
CA PHE A 110 9.75 -11.51 5.84
C PHE A 110 10.25 -12.90 5.44
N CYS A 111 10.18 -13.28 4.16
CA CYS A 111 10.70 -14.56 3.68
C CYS A 111 12.23 -14.72 3.85
N THR A 112 12.99 -13.65 4.03
CA THR A 112 14.43 -13.73 4.34
C THR A 112 14.71 -13.93 5.82
N VAL A 113 13.78 -13.53 6.70
CA VAL A 113 13.95 -13.57 8.16
C VAL A 113 13.20 -14.77 8.78
N ASP A 114 12.10 -15.21 8.16
CA ASP A 114 11.33 -16.40 8.55
C ASP A 114 11.99 -17.68 8.02
N GLU A 115 13.05 -18.11 8.69
CA GLU A 115 13.78 -19.34 8.35
C GLU A 115 12.91 -20.61 8.49
N ALA A 116 11.89 -20.58 9.36
CA ALA A 116 11.00 -21.71 9.62
C ALA A 116 9.86 -21.83 8.59
N GLY A 117 9.54 -20.74 7.88
CA GLY A 117 8.49 -20.70 6.86
C GLY A 117 7.07 -20.77 7.44
N GLU A 118 6.92 -20.43 8.72
CA GLU A 118 5.66 -20.57 9.47
C GLU A 118 4.67 -19.45 9.14
N ARG A 119 5.13 -18.35 8.52
CA ARG A 119 4.32 -17.15 8.22
C ARG A 119 3.76 -16.45 9.45
N ILE A 120 4.41 -16.70 10.59
CA ILE A 120 4.11 -16.12 11.88
C ILE A 120 5.20 -15.12 12.24
N VAL A 121 4.79 -13.99 12.80
CA VAL A 121 5.62 -12.92 13.31
C VAL A 121 5.53 -13.00 14.84
N ASN A 122 6.63 -13.41 15.47
CA ASN A 122 6.84 -13.21 16.90
C ASN A 122 7.57 -11.88 17.14
N LEU A 123 7.74 -11.51 18.41
CA LEU A 123 8.41 -10.27 18.80
C LEU A 123 9.84 -10.16 18.23
N ASP A 124 10.61 -11.24 18.27
CA ASP A 124 11.99 -11.25 17.77
C ASP A 124 12.05 -10.98 16.26
N LEU A 125 11.15 -11.60 15.48
CA LEU A 125 11.04 -11.37 14.05
C LEU A 125 10.56 -9.95 13.76
N PHE A 126 9.60 -9.45 14.53
CA PHE A 126 9.15 -8.06 14.43
C PHE A 126 10.31 -7.08 14.62
N ILE A 127 11.14 -7.26 15.66
CA ILE A 127 12.30 -6.40 15.90
C ILE A 127 13.31 -6.46 14.74
N LYS A 128 13.53 -7.65 14.16
CA LYS A 128 14.47 -7.84 13.03
C LYS A 128 14.05 -7.10 11.76
N VAL A 129 12.76 -6.89 11.52
CA VAL A 129 12.30 -6.17 10.31
C VAL A 129 12.36 -4.64 10.45
N LEU A 130 12.35 -4.11 11.67
CA LEU A 130 12.33 -2.66 11.93
C LEU A 130 13.49 -1.90 11.27
N PRO A 131 14.77 -2.30 11.37
CA PRO A 131 15.87 -1.56 10.76
C PRO A 131 15.73 -1.40 9.24
N ALA A 132 15.25 -2.44 8.56
CA ALA A 132 14.99 -2.37 7.12
C ALA A 132 13.87 -1.36 6.83
N MET A 133 12.78 -1.38 7.60
CA MET A 133 11.69 -0.42 7.45
C MET A 133 12.14 1.03 7.68
N ALA A 134 12.99 1.29 8.68
CA ALA A 134 13.58 2.61 8.92
C ALA A 134 14.36 3.08 7.70
N SER A 135 15.20 2.22 7.12
CA SER A 135 15.97 2.54 5.90
C SER A 135 15.08 2.86 4.69
N TRP A 136 13.83 2.44 4.70
CA TRP A 136 12.85 2.69 3.65
C TRP A 136 12.03 3.96 3.86
N GLY A 137 12.23 4.67 4.96
CA GLY A 137 11.56 5.93 5.28
C GLY A 137 10.29 5.78 6.14
N PHE A 138 10.05 4.63 6.77
CA PHE A 138 8.95 4.49 7.73
C PHE A 138 9.25 5.34 8.98
N GLY A 139 8.59 6.48 9.10
CA GLY A 139 8.94 7.49 10.10
C GLY A 139 8.53 7.18 11.54
N GLU A 140 7.76 6.12 11.79
CA GLU A 140 7.40 5.69 13.16
C GLU A 140 8.38 4.68 13.77
N VAL A 141 9.32 4.14 12.97
CA VAL A 141 10.17 3.02 13.39
C VAL A 141 11.03 3.38 14.60
N ASP A 142 11.55 4.60 14.68
CA ASP A 142 12.34 5.04 15.84
C ASP A 142 11.53 4.98 17.14
N GLY A 143 10.23 5.29 17.07
CA GLY A 143 9.32 5.17 18.20
C GLY A 143 9.00 3.72 18.53
N TRP A 144 8.87 2.85 17.52
CA TRP A 144 8.62 1.42 17.73
C TRP A 144 9.83 0.69 18.32
N LEU A 145 11.05 1.11 17.97
CA LEU A 145 12.28 0.56 18.54
C LEU A 145 12.48 0.93 20.02
N GLN A 146 11.84 1.99 20.52
CA GLN A 146 11.91 2.37 21.93
C GLN A 146 11.09 1.43 22.83
N ASP A 147 9.99 0.88 22.31
CA ASP A 147 9.08 0.01 23.07
C ASP A 147 8.41 -1.02 22.13
N PRO A 148 9.20 -1.98 21.60
CA PRO A 148 8.71 -2.94 20.61
C PRO A 148 7.64 -3.87 21.18
N ASP A 149 7.72 -4.23 22.46
CA ASP A 149 6.72 -5.04 23.16
C ASP A 149 5.34 -4.39 23.12
N ARG A 150 5.24 -3.10 23.46
CA ARG A 150 3.97 -2.37 23.44
C ARG A 150 3.39 -2.28 22.04
N ILE A 151 4.23 -2.10 21.03
CA ILE A 151 3.77 -2.05 19.64
C ILE A 151 3.33 -3.44 19.17
N PHE A 152 4.08 -4.48 19.53
CA PHE A 152 3.72 -5.85 19.22
C PHE A 152 2.41 -6.28 19.89
N GLN A 153 2.14 -5.86 21.13
CA GLN A 153 0.84 -6.07 21.78
C GLN A 153 -0.32 -5.40 21.05
N ARG A 154 -0.08 -4.29 20.34
CA ARG A 154 -1.11 -3.64 19.50
C ARG A 154 -1.30 -4.38 18.17
N LEU A 155 -0.25 -5.06 17.71
CA LEU A 155 -0.24 -5.92 16.53
C LEU A 155 -1.01 -7.22 16.82
N ASP A 156 -0.67 -7.88 17.93
CA ASP A 156 -1.29 -9.10 18.44
C ASP A 156 -2.61 -8.80 19.14
N ARG A 157 -3.63 -8.52 18.32
CA ARG A 157 -5.00 -8.28 18.82
C ARG A 157 -5.59 -9.49 19.54
N SER A 158 -5.06 -10.68 19.30
CA SER A 158 -5.56 -11.93 19.87
C SER A 158 -4.93 -12.28 21.22
N GLY A 159 -3.75 -11.71 21.52
CA GLY A 159 -2.99 -11.96 22.74
C GLY A 159 -2.36 -13.35 22.81
N CYS A 160 -2.24 -14.07 21.69
CA CYS A 160 -1.64 -15.41 21.66
C CYS A 160 -0.12 -15.41 21.54
N GLY A 161 0.51 -14.25 21.38
CA GLY A 161 1.95 -14.09 21.19
C GLY A 161 2.42 -14.26 19.75
N GLU A 162 1.49 -14.46 18.81
CA GLU A 162 1.75 -14.73 17.40
C GLU A 162 0.90 -13.82 16.52
N VAL A 163 1.51 -13.25 15.49
CA VAL A 163 0.79 -12.40 14.53
C VAL A 163 1.05 -12.89 13.12
N SER A 164 0.04 -12.90 12.26
CA SER A 164 0.26 -13.26 10.86
C SER A 164 1.08 -12.18 10.12
N PHE A 165 1.79 -12.58 9.08
CA PHE A 165 2.44 -11.61 8.19
C PHE A 165 1.46 -10.55 7.65
N ASP A 166 0.23 -10.94 7.32
CA ASP A 166 -0.78 -10.02 6.78
C ASP A 166 -1.17 -8.92 7.78
N GLU A 167 -1.28 -9.27 9.06
CA GLU A 167 -1.55 -8.30 10.14
C GLU A 167 -0.37 -7.35 10.35
N LEU A 168 0.86 -7.87 10.30
CA LEU A 168 2.07 -7.05 10.31
C LEU A 168 2.07 -6.07 9.13
N ALA A 169 1.90 -6.57 7.92
CA ALA A 169 1.93 -5.75 6.71
C ALA A 169 0.83 -4.68 6.74
N GLU A 170 -0.40 -5.04 7.11
CA GLU A 170 -1.50 -4.08 7.23
C GLU A 170 -1.19 -3.00 8.28
N PHE A 171 -0.65 -3.37 9.44
CA PHE A 171 -0.23 -2.40 10.46
C PHE A 171 0.85 -1.46 9.93
N CYS A 172 1.92 -2.00 9.35
CA CYS A 172 3.02 -1.21 8.81
C CYS A 172 2.52 -0.22 7.77
N LEU A 173 1.71 -0.65 6.81
CA LEU A 173 1.18 0.21 5.75
C LEU A 173 0.31 1.34 6.32
N ARG A 174 -0.64 1.05 7.22
CA ARG A 174 -1.48 2.10 7.82
C ARG A 174 -0.67 3.23 8.46
N HIS A 175 0.44 2.89 9.12
CA HIS A 175 1.28 3.85 9.84
C HIS A 175 2.35 4.51 8.95
N GLY A 176 2.91 3.77 7.98
CA GLY A 176 3.97 4.27 7.11
C GLY A 176 3.46 5.13 5.96
N THR A 177 2.32 4.76 5.36
CA THR A 177 1.82 5.36 4.12
C THR A 177 1.63 6.87 4.17
N PRO A 178 1.09 7.49 5.24
CA PRO A 178 0.96 8.94 5.30
C PRO A 178 2.29 9.65 5.09
N LYS A 179 3.34 9.22 5.80
CA LYS A 179 4.69 9.81 5.73
C LYS A 179 5.38 9.53 4.40
N LEU A 180 5.22 8.31 3.88
CA LEU A 180 5.82 7.92 2.60
C LEU A 180 5.18 8.65 1.40
N CYS A 181 3.95 9.15 1.55
CA CYS A 181 3.24 9.97 0.56
C CYS A 181 3.52 11.49 0.66
N GLU A 182 4.25 11.98 1.67
CA GLU A 182 4.47 13.42 1.87
C GLU A 182 5.20 14.18 0.73
N PRO A 183 6.09 13.59 -0.08
CA PRO A 183 6.74 14.34 -1.15
C PRO A 183 5.87 14.40 -2.42
N ASP A 184 5.34 15.61 -2.67
CA ASP A 184 4.98 16.17 -3.99
C ASP A 184 3.72 15.62 -4.67
N ASP A 185 2.54 15.97 -4.12
CA ASP A 185 1.21 15.60 -4.66
C ASP A 185 0.22 16.77 -4.85
N GLU A 186 0.64 18.04 -4.65
CA GLU A 186 -0.29 19.17 -4.79
C GLU A 186 -0.90 19.26 -6.20
N ASP A 187 -0.12 18.97 -7.24
CA ASP A 187 -0.59 18.96 -8.63
C ASP A 187 -1.61 17.84 -8.88
N GLU A 188 -1.36 16.63 -8.41
CA GLU A 188 -2.28 15.49 -8.58
C GLU A 188 -3.57 15.72 -7.79
N ARG A 189 -3.45 16.25 -6.59
CA ARG A 189 -4.58 16.63 -5.76
C ARG A 189 -5.42 17.69 -6.45
N LYS A 190 -4.80 18.72 -7.05
CA LYS A 190 -5.50 19.76 -7.81
C LYS A 190 -6.21 19.18 -9.03
N LEU A 191 -5.54 18.33 -9.82
CA LEU A 191 -6.14 17.65 -10.96
C LEU A 191 -7.32 16.76 -10.55
N ALA A 192 -7.22 16.08 -9.40
CA ALA A 192 -8.31 15.30 -8.83
C ALA A 192 -9.52 16.18 -8.47
N ILE A 193 -9.28 17.32 -7.81
CA ILE A 193 -10.32 18.29 -7.46
C ILE A 193 -11.01 18.82 -8.72
N ASP A 194 -10.25 19.27 -9.71
CA ASP A 194 -10.80 19.84 -10.96
C ASP A 194 -11.65 18.81 -11.70
N LEU A 195 -11.17 17.57 -11.81
CA LEU A 195 -11.90 16.48 -12.46
C LEU A 195 -13.19 16.16 -11.71
N LEU A 196 -13.10 15.95 -10.40
CA LEU A 196 -14.23 15.50 -9.59
C LEU A 196 -15.28 16.57 -9.39
N THR A 197 -14.89 17.85 -9.30
CA THR A 197 -15.84 18.97 -9.26
C THR A 197 -16.66 19.05 -10.55
N ARG A 198 -16.02 18.76 -11.69
CA ARG A 198 -16.68 18.73 -13.00
C ARG A 198 -17.61 17.52 -13.16
N THR A 199 -17.21 16.35 -12.70
CA THR A 199 -17.97 15.10 -12.90
C THR A 199 -18.98 14.81 -11.79
N HIS A 200 -18.80 15.38 -10.60
CA HIS A 200 -19.66 15.19 -9.41
C HIS A 200 -19.99 16.54 -8.74
N PRO A 201 -20.68 17.47 -9.43
CA PRO A 201 -20.90 18.83 -8.93
C PRO A 201 -21.77 18.91 -7.66
N ASN A 202 -22.50 17.85 -7.32
CA ASN A 202 -23.40 17.81 -6.16
C ASN A 202 -22.76 17.13 -4.92
N VAL A 203 -21.47 16.81 -4.97
CA VAL A 203 -20.75 16.05 -3.94
C VAL A 203 -19.73 16.92 -3.18
N ALA A 204 -19.64 18.20 -3.53
CA ALA A 204 -18.80 19.21 -2.89
C ALA A 204 -19.40 19.72 -1.56
#